data_AF-A0A1Y5SD66-F1
#
_entry.id   AF-A0A1Y5SD66-F1
#
_cell.length_a   1.000
_cell.length_b   1.000
_cell.length_c   1.000
_cell.angle_alpha   90.00
_cell.angle_beta   90.00
_cell.angle_gamma   90.00
#
_symmetry.space_group_name_H-M   'P 1'
#
loop_
_entity.id
_entity.type
_entity.pdbx_description
1 polymer ?
#
loop_
_entity_poly.entity_id
_entity_poly.type
_entity_poly.pdbx_seq_one_letter_code
_entity_poly.pdbx_strand_id
1 'polypeptide(L)'
;MTEKLTREAARKAYAESGLDYFPLTYERMSALRDAINSEMLVAGLMQGTYHMAHPSMIRIHGKNCAELRCVSYYFEDREAVTFNADGFVGFAGWADETNVQPILRGFLQWVEHEAEVAELN
;
A
#
# COMPACT_ATOMS: atom_id res chain seq x y z
N MET A 1 14.43 19.32 -2.13
CA MET A 1 13.03 18.96 -1.84
C MET A 1 12.77 17.68 -2.60
N THR A 2 12.50 16.57 -1.92
CA THR A 2 12.13 15.32 -2.59
C THR A 2 10.77 15.56 -3.25
N GLU A 3 10.66 15.26 -4.54
CA GLU A 3 9.41 15.40 -5.29
C GLU A 3 8.32 14.56 -4.62
N LYS A 4 7.12 15.13 -4.46
CA LYS A 4 5.99 14.42 -3.85
C LYS A 4 5.45 13.39 -4.84
N LEU A 5 5.28 12.16 -4.37
CA LEU A 5 4.64 11.10 -5.15
C LEU A 5 3.15 11.39 -5.27
N THR A 6 2.55 10.98 -6.40
CA THR A 6 1.11 11.09 -6.64
C THR A 6 0.46 9.72 -6.68
N ARG A 7 -0.82 9.67 -6.30
CA ARG A 7 -1.63 8.43 -6.37
C ARG A 7 -1.74 7.90 -7.80
N GLU A 8 -1.82 8.80 -8.78
CA GLU A 8 -1.86 8.41 -10.19
C GLU A 8 -0.55 7.80 -10.66
N ALA A 9 0.60 8.35 -10.25
CA ALA A 9 1.89 7.76 -10.57
C ALA A 9 2.03 6.35 -9.97
N ALA A 10 1.57 6.14 -8.73
CA ALA A 10 1.58 4.82 -8.11
C ALA A 10 0.66 3.82 -8.82
N ARG A 11 -0.56 4.22 -9.20
CA ARG A 11 -1.45 3.39 -10.03
C ARG A 11 -0.80 3.03 -11.36
N LYS A 12 -0.20 4.02 -12.03
CA LYS A 12 0.44 3.84 -13.32
C LYS A 12 1.60 2.84 -13.22
N ALA A 13 2.47 2.98 -12.21
CA ALA A 13 3.57 2.05 -11.98
C ALA A 13 3.08 0.61 -11.74
N TYR A 14 2.01 0.45 -10.95
CA TYR A 14 1.41 -0.88 -10.74
C TYR A 14 0.87 -1.48 -12.04
N ALA A 15 0.15 -0.70 -12.85
CA ALA A 15 -0.36 -1.16 -14.13
C ALA A 15 0.77 -1.52 -15.12
N GLU A 16 1.85 -0.72 -15.16
CA GLU A 16 3.01 -0.96 -16.03
C GLU A 16 3.85 -2.17 -15.59
N SER A 17 3.79 -2.56 -14.32
CA SER A 17 4.50 -3.73 -13.79
C SER A 17 3.91 -5.08 -14.20
N GLY A 18 2.66 -5.12 -14.67
CA GLY A 18 1.94 -6.38 -14.97
C GLY A 18 1.59 -7.22 -13.74
N LEU A 19 1.76 -6.68 -12.53
CA LEU A 19 1.45 -7.37 -11.28
C LEU A 19 -0.06 -7.60 -11.06
N ASP A 20 -0.91 -6.91 -11.82
CA ASP A 20 -2.37 -7.05 -11.82
C ASP A 20 -2.84 -8.43 -12.32
N TYR A 21 -2.03 -9.12 -13.11
CA TYR A 21 -2.29 -10.49 -13.56
C TYR A 21 -2.00 -11.55 -12.48
N PHE A 22 -1.30 -11.18 -11.40
CA PHE A 22 -0.94 -12.09 -10.31
C PHE A 22 -1.97 -12.01 -9.16
N PRO A 23 -2.32 -13.15 -8.53
CA PRO A 23 -3.30 -13.16 -7.45
C PRO A 23 -2.80 -12.38 -6.23
N LEU A 24 -3.67 -11.63 -5.57
CA LEU A 24 -3.41 -10.92 -4.31
C LEU A 24 -3.42 -11.91 -3.13
N THR A 25 -2.40 -12.73 -3.02
CA THR A 25 -2.27 -13.71 -1.91
C THR A 25 -2.00 -13.01 -0.58
N TYR A 26 -2.23 -13.73 0.52
CA TYR A 26 -1.91 -13.21 1.87
C TYR A 26 -0.44 -12.82 2.00
N GLU A 27 0.47 -13.62 1.45
CA GLU A 27 1.90 -13.38 1.48
C GLU A 27 2.27 -12.05 0.81
N ARG A 28 1.78 -11.83 -0.42
CA ARG A 28 1.99 -10.57 -1.16
C ARG A 28 1.40 -9.36 -0.42
N MET A 29 0.19 -9.51 0.14
CA MET A 29 -0.46 -8.44 0.88
C MET A 29 0.22 -8.15 2.23
N SER A 30 0.79 -9.16 2.87
CA SER A 30 1.63 -8.99 4.06
C SER A 30 2.92 -8.23 3.72
N ALA A 31 3.59 -8.60 2.62
CA ALA A 31 4.77 -7.90 2.14
C ALA A 31 4.49 -6.43 1.81
N LEU A 32 3.40 -6.14 1.09
CA LEU A 32 2.95 -4.77 0.83
C LEU A 32 2.68 -4.00 2.14
N ARG A 33 1.97 -4.63 3.08
CA ARG A 33 1.70 -4.03 4.40
C ARG A 33 3.01 -3.68 5.10
N ASP A 34 4.00 -4.55 5.08
CA ASP A 34 5.26 -4.34 5.79
C ASP A 34 6.14 -3.28 5.14
N ALA A 35 6.16 -3.19 3.81
CA ALA A 35 6.82 -2.11 3.08
C ALA A 35 6.21 -0.74 3.46
N ILE A 36 4.88 -0.63 3.43
CA ILE A 36 4.18 0.60 3.84
C ILE A 36 4.41 0.91 5.31
N ASN A 37 4.34 -0.10 6.18
CA ASN A 37 4.52 0.10 7.62
C ASN A 37 5.91 0.65 7.95
N SER A 38 6.94 0.14 7.27
CA SER A 38 8.32 0.61 7.45
C SER A 38 8.44 2.10 7.09
N GLU A 39 7.86 2.51 5.96
CA GLU A 39 7.81 3.91 5.54
C GLU A 39 7.00 4.80 6.50
N MET A 40 5.87 4.31 7.04
CA MET A 40 5.08 5.04 8.02
C MET A 40 5.87 5.27 9.33
N LEU A 41 6.53 4.23 9.83
CA LEU A 41 7.34 4.31 11.05
C LEU A 41 8.51 5.28 10.90
N VAL A 42 9.21 5.25 9.75
CA VAL A 42 10.29 6.21 9.44
C VAL A 42 9.76 7.63 9.32
N ALA A 43 8.58 7.82 8.73
CA ALA A 43 8.00 9.15 8.56
C ALA A 43 7.60 9.81 9.88
N GLY A 44 7.29 9.03 10.92
CA GLY A 44 7.00 9.53 12.26
C GLY A 44 5.78 10.47 12.34
N LEU A 45 4.87 10.38 11.35
CA LEU A 45 3.71 11.27 11.26
C LEU A 45 2.69 10.97 12.36
N MET A 46 1.80 11.95 12.59
CA MET A 46 0.73 11.86 13.60
C MET A 46 1.29 11.51 14.98
N GLN A 47 2.25 12.29 15.45
CA GLN A 47 2.92 12.09 16.74
C GLN A 47 3.61 10.72 16.86
N GLY A 48 4.10 10.18 15.75
CA GLY A 48 4.76 8.87 15.71
C GLY A 48 3.83 7.67 15.88
N THR A 49 2.50 7.87 15.82
CA THR A 49 1.52 6.80 16.02
C THR A 49 0.93 6.26 14.72
N TYR A 50 1.21 6.89 13.58
CA TYR A 50 0.70 6.43 12.29
C TYR A 50 1.43 5.18 11.82
N HIS A 51 0.72 4.05 11.71
CA HIS A 51 1.29 2.79 11.25
C HIS A 51 0.22 1.88 10.63
N MET A 52 0.65 0.84 9.91
CA MET A 52 -0.26 -0.15 9.34
C MET A 52 -0.85 -1.03 10.45
N ALA A 53 -2.12 -1.39 10.30
CA ALA A 53 -2.77 -2.34 11.19
C ALA A 53 -2.02 -3.70 11.19
N HIS A 54 -2.29 -4.50 12.22
CA HIS A 54 -1.69 -5.84 12.36
C HIS A 54 -2.00 -6.72 11.13
N PRO A 55 -1.07 -7.58 10.66
CA PRO A 55 -1.28 -8.42 9.47
C PRO A 55 -2.54 -9.32 9.51
N SER A 56 -3.06 -9.64 10.69
CA SER A 56 -4.33 -10.38 10.84
C SER A 56 -5.57 -9.58 10.38
N MET A 57 -5.43 -8.27 10.17
CA MET A 57 -6.50 -7.38 9.68
C MET A 57 -6.52 -7.24 8.16
N ILE A 58 -5.58 -7.88 7.45
CA ILE A 58 -5.58 -7.92 5.99
C ILE A 58 -6.85 -8.63 5.51
N ARG A 59 -7.61 -7.96 4.64
CA ARG A 59 -8.83 -8.53 4.06
C ARG A 59 -8.57 -8.84 2.61
N ILE A 60 -8.79 -10.10 2.21
CA ILE A 60 -8.68 -10.54 0.82
C ILE A 60 -10.06 -11.05 0.41
N HIS A 61 -10.58 -10.48 -0.66
CA HIS A 61 -11.90 -10.76 -1.22
C HIS A 61 -11.73 -11.42 -2.59
N GLY A 62 -11.30 -12.69 -2.60
CA GLY A 62 -11.01 -13.41 -3.84
C GLY A 62 -9.60 -13.15 -4.36
N LYS A 63 -9.37 -13.33 -5.68
CA LYS A 63 -8.02 -13.30 -6.26
C LYS A 63 -7.48 -11.90 -6.57
N ASN A 64 -8.35 -10.90 -6.71
CA ASN A 64 -8.00 -9.58 -7.24
C ASN A 64 -8.56 -8.41 -6.41
N CYS A 65 -9.11 -8.68 -5.23
CA CYS A 65 -9.62 -7.64 -4.34
C CYS A 65 -9.03 -7.84 -2.93
N ALA A 66 -8.51 -6.76 -2.36
CA ALA A 66 -7.93 -6.77 -1.02
C ALA A 66 -7.94 -5.37 -0.40
N GLU A 67 -8.04 -5.31 0.94
CA GLU A 67 -8.00 -4.07 1.72
C GLU A 67 -6.92 -4.17 2.80
N LEU A 68 -6.05 -3.16 2.84
CA LEU A 68 -5.06 -2.98 3.89
C LEU A 68 -5.41 -1.73 4.71
N ARG A 69 -5.39 -1.87 6.03
CA ARG A 69 -5.86 -0.86 6.99
C ARG A 69 -4.69 -0.28 7.79
N CYS A 70 -4.87 0.93 8.32
CA CYS A 70 -3.90 1.64 9.15
C CYS A 70 -4.58 2.29 10.36
N VAL A 71 -3.77 2.64 11.36
CA VAL A 71 -4.18 3.19 12.65
C VAL A 71 -3.30 4.37 13.06
N SER A 72 -3.80 5.19 13.99
CA SER A 72 -3.11 6.34 14.57
C SER A 72 -3.76 6.75 15.90
N TYR A 73 -3.22 7.73 16.61
CA TYR A 73 -3.73 8.18 17.91
C TYR A 73 -5.20 8.67 17.89
N TYR A 74 -5.74 9.04 16.73
CA TYR A 74 -7.11 9.56 16.58
C TYR A 74 -8.01 8.73 15.65
N PHE A 75 -7.52 7.59 15.13
CA PHE A 75 -8.35 6.63 14.41
C PHE A 75 -7.81 5.21 14.54
N GLU A 76 -8.71 4.25 14.68
CA GLU A 76 -8.36 2.84 14.86
C GLU A 76 -8.56 1.99 13.60
N ASP A 77 -9.21 2.54 12.57
CA ASP A 77 -9.46 1.82 11.33
C ASP A 77 -9.67 2.76 10.13
N ARG A 78 -8.65 2.90 9.28
CA ARG A 78 -8.72 3.62 8.00
C ARG A 78 -8.06 2.84 6.86
N GLU A 79 -8.61 2.96 5.65
CA GLU A 79 -8.01 2.37 4.45
C GLU A 79 -6.68 3.03 4.12
N ALA A 80 -5.62 2.21 3.99
CA ALA A 80 -4.36 2.65 3.43
C ALA A 80 -4.33 2.36 1.91
N VAL A 81 -4.60 1.11 1.54
CA VAL A 81 -4.63 0.65 0.14
C VAL A 81 -5.81 -0.30 -0.06
N THR A 82 -6.55 -0.11 -1.15
CA THR A 82 -7.66 -0.99 -1.54
C THR A 82 -7.51 -1.37 -3.01
N PHE A 83 -7.45 -2.67 -3.30
CA PHE A 83 -7.54 -3.21 -4.65
C PHE A 83 -9.00 -3.59 -4.91
N ASN A 84 -9.58 -3.03 -5.98
CA ASN A 84 -10.97 -3.29 -6.35
C ASN A 84 -11.04 -4.35 -7.45
N ALA A 85 -12.16 -5.05 -7.51
CA ALA A 85 -12.36 -6.13 -8.48
C ALA A 85 -12.36 -5.66 -9.95
N ASP A 86 -12.57 -4.36 -10.19
CA ASP A 86 -12.48 -3.72 -11.51
C ASP A 86 -11.04 -3.32 -11.90
N GLY A 87 -10.05 -3.62 -11.05
CA GLY A 87 -8.64 -3.29 -11.25
C GLY A 87 -8.22 -1.93 -10.67
N PHE A 88 -9.15 -1.13 -10.12
CA PHE A 88 -8.80 0.15 -9.53
C PHE A 88 -8.07 -0.02 -8.19
N VAL A 89 -6.93 0.67 -8.03
CA VAL A 89 -6.20 0.74 -6.75
C VAL A 89 -6.43 2.09 -6.08
N GLY A 90 -7.06 2.05 -4.91
CA GLY A 90 -7.31 3.20 -4.05
C GLY A 90 -6.19 3.41 -3.02
N PHE A 91 -5.85 4.67 -2.75
CA PHE A 91 -4.80 5.05 -1.80
C PHE A 91 -5.35 6.11 -0.83
N ALA A 92 -5.53 5.72 0.44
CA ALA A 92 -5.95 6.55 1.57
C ALA A 92 -6.72 7.82 1.16
N GLY A 93 -7.97 7.66 0.73
CA GLY A 93 -8.79 8.77 0.24
C GLY A 93 -9.09 9.85 1.30
N TRP A 94 -8.84 9.54 2.57
CA TRP A 94 -8.96 10.46 3.70
C TRP A 94 -7.69 11.30 3.94
N ALA A 95 -6.55 10.91 3.39
CA ALA A 95 -5.25 11.49 3.70
C ALA A 95 -4.90 12.67 2.77
N ASP A 96 -4.26 13.69 3.32
CA ASP A 96 -3.67 14.78 2.55
C ASP A 96 -2.36 14.36 1.83
N GLU A 97 -1.77 15.31 1.11
CA GLU A 97 -0.53 15.12 0.34
C GLU A 97 0.73 14.95 1.21
N THR A 98 0.59 14.94 2.53
CA THR A 98 1.70 14.67 3.47
C THR A 98 1.54 13.25 4.03
N ASN A 99 0.36 12.93 4.54
CA ASN A 99 0.09 11.65 5.19
C ASN A 99 -0.02 10.48 4.20
N VAL A 100 -0.35 10.73 2.94
CA VAL A 100 -0.34 9.65 1.91
C VAL A 100 1.08 9.22 1.52
N GLN A 101 2.09 10.08 1.70
CA GLN A 101 3.43 9.85 1.16
C GLN A 101 4.10 8.54 1.62
N PRO A 102 4.08 8.13 2.91
CA PRO A 102 4.61 6.83 3.30
C PRO A 102 3.87 5.64 2.67
N ILE A 103 2.56 5.77 2.41
CA ILE A 103 1.81 4.73 1.69
C ILE A 103 2.32 4.60 0.26
N LEU A 104 2.47 5.72 -0.45
CA LEU A 104 2.90 5.70 -1.84
C LEU A 104 4.34 5.17 -1.99
N ARG A 105 5.24 5.55 -1.08
CA ARG A 105 6.62 5.03 -1.07
C ARG A 105 6.66 3.52 -0.85
N GLY A 106 5.99 3.04 0.21
CA GLY A 106 6.00 1.62 0.52
C GLY A 106 5.30 0.78 -0.55
N PHE A 107 4.24 1.32 -1.16
CA PHE A 107 3.59 0.68 -2.29
C PHE A 107 4.52 0.56 -3.51
N LEU A 108 5.21 1.64 -3.89
CA LEU A 108 6.14 1.60 -5.02
C LEU A 108 7.33 0.67 -4.77
N GLN A 109 7.88 0.66 -3.55
CA GLN A 109 8.92 -0.30 -3.16
C GLN A 109 8.45 -1.76 -3.29
N TRP A 110 7.21 -2.04 -2.88
CA TRP A 110 6.61 -3.36 -3.06
C TRP A 110 6.42 -3.70 -4.54
N VAL A 111 5.95 -2.76 -5.37
CA VAL A 111 5.80 -2.97 -6.82
C VAL A 111 7.13 -3.30 -7.48
N GLU A 112 8.19 -2.53 -7.18
CA GLU A 112 9.53 -2.77 -7.70
C GLU A 112 10.04 -4.17 -7.29
N HIS A 113 9.94 -4.50 -6.01
CA HIS A 113 10.38 -5.80 -5.50
C HIS A 113 9.64 -6.98 -6.12
N GLU A 114 8.32 -6.90 -6.26
CA GLU A 114 7.51 -7.98 -6.84
C GLU A 114 7.76 -8.15 -8.33
N ALA A 115 8.01 -7.05 -9.06
CA ALA A 115 8.38 -7.11 -10.47
C ALA A 115 9.72 -7.83 -10.67
N GLU A 116 10.74 -7.51 -9.85
CA GLU A 116 12.02 -8.22 -9.86
C GLU A 116 11.86 -9.72 -9.57
N VAL A 117 11.02 -10.08 -8.58
CA VAL A 117 10.75 -11.50 -8.25
C VAL A 117 10.01 -12.20 -9.40
N ALA A 118 9.11 -11.52 -10.10
CA ALA A 118 8.39 -12.08 -11.24
C ALA A 118 9.30 -12.34 -12.45
N GLU A 119 10.30 -11.49 -12.70
CA GLU A 119 11.27 -11.67 -13.79
C GLU A 119 12.24 -12.84 -13.59
N LEU A 120 12.43 -13.28 -12.34
CA LEU A 120 13.34 -14.36 -11.97
C LEU A 120 12.71 -15.76 -12.02
N ASN A 121 11.40 -15.87 -12.25
CA ASN A 121 10.62 -17.12 -12.26
C ASN A 121 10.03 -17.45 -13.64
#